data_AF-A0AAD6EAN2-F1
#
_entry.id   AF-A0AAD6EAN2-F1
#
_cell.length_a   1.000
_cell.length_b   1.000
_cell.length_c   1.000
_cell.angle_alpha   90.00
_cell.angle_beta   90.00
_cell.angle_gamma   90.00
#
_symmetry.space_group_name_H-M   'P 1'
#
loop_
_entity.id
_entity.type
_entity.pdbx_description
1 polymer ?
#
loop_
_entity_poly.entity_id
_entity_poly.type
_entity_poly.pdbx_seq_one_letter_code
_entity_poly.pdbx_strand_id
1 'polypeptide(L)'
;MDNIEISSTFSDETGMTPTHTSLPRLYADPELPPYMCPAPAAVAPYKGATFVIRDPQSGLVITLKDGKLGLAPGDKADSFINYDDGRGSHWRCVENKDRWLGFKNAVSGEFIGHDNNKKNWRFMAKVEAHNEWEFFCVRQHPDGGHELLMKHWGGFRAMQVGGNDNRELVVAGEGQGGMAWEFLKVHS
;
A
#
# COMPACT_ATOMS: atom_id res chain seq x y z
N MET A 1 23.56 -74.46 -28.00
CA MET A 1 22.98 -75.61 -27.30
C MET A 1 22.55 -75.13 -25.93
N ASP A 2 21.29 -74.73 -25.87
CA ASP A 2 20.30 -75.03 -24.83
C ASP A 2 20.86 -75.71 -23.56
N ASN A 3 20.68 -75.11 -22.38
CA ASN A 3 19.50 -75.40 -21.54
C ASN A 3 19.64 -74.92 -20.07
N ILE A 4 18.56 -74.25 -19.65
CA ILE A 4 17.83 -74.43 -18.38
C ILE A 4 18.40 -73.79 -17.10
N GLU A 5 17.74 -72.68 -16.74
CA GLU A 5 17.54 -72.17 -15.38
C GLU A 5 16.79 -73.17 -14.50
N ILE A 6 17.12 -73.23 -13.20
CA ILE A 6 16.09 -73.27 -12.15
C ILE A 6 16.52 -72.37 -10.98
N SER A 7 15.65 -71.39 -10.74
CA SER A 7 15.66 -70.37 -9.70
C SER A 7 15.12 -70.89 -8.35
N SER A 8 15.34 -70.08 -7.30
CA SER A 8 14.52 -69.85 -6.09
C SER A 8 15.39 -69.90 -4.83
N THR A 9 15.40 -68.92 -3.92
CA THR A 9 14.26 -68.23 -3.31
C THR A 9 14.60 -66.82 -2.80
N PHE A 10 13.70 -65.87 -3.10
CA PHE A 10 13.16 -64.74 -2.31
C PHE A 10 14.13 -63.78 -1.55
N SER A 11 13.97 -62.46 -1.60
CA SER A 11 12.72 -61.68 -1.62
C SER A 11 12.91 -60.24 -2.15
N ASP A 12 12.06 -59.86 -3.10
CA ASP A 12 11.25 -58.63 -3.25
C ASP A 12 11.81 -57.24 -2.89
N GLU A 13 11.88 -56.40 -3.95
CA GLU A 13 11.16 -55.12 -4.15
C GLU A 13 10.81 -54.25 -2.93
N THR A 14 10.85 -52.92 -2.91
CA THR A 14 10.94 -51.85 -3.92
C THR A 14 11.13 -50.53 -3.18
N GLY A 15 11.81 -49.56 -3.82
CA GLY A 15 11.38 -48.16 -3.88
C GLY A 15 11.59 -47.20 -2.69
N MET A 16 11.88 -45.94 -3.08
CA MET A 16 11.63 -44.67 -2.37
C MET A 16 12.76 -44.06 -1.48
N THR A 17 13.53 -43.14 -2.09
CA THR A 17 13.77 -41.72 -1.71
C THR A 17 14.30 -41.30 -0.31
N PRO A 18 14.91 -40.10 -0.17
CA PRO A 18 16.07 -39.84 0.68
C PRO A 18 15.75 -39.52 2.15
N THR A 19 16.77 -39.78 2.98
CA THR A 19 16.85 -39.58 4.44
C THR A 19 16.30 -38.23 4.91
N HIS A 20 15.22 -38.30 5.70
CA HIS A 20 14.65 -37.19 6.48
C HIS A 20 15.66 -36.64 7.51
N THR A 21 15.93 -35.34 7.47
CA THR A 21 16.56 -34.61 8.58
C THR A 21 15.51 -34.42 9.68
N SER A 22 15.73 -35.04 10.83
CA SER A 22 14.85 -34.94 12.00
C SER A 22 15.04 -33.59 12.71
N LEU A 23 13.93 -32.88 12.99
CA LEU A 23 13.92 -31.67 13.81
C LEU A 23 14.18 -32.02 15.29
N PRO A 24 15.08 -31.33 16.02
CA PRO A 24 15.14 -31.48 17.46
C PRO A 24 13.93 -30.83 18.13
N ARG A 25 13.37 -31.56 19.10
CA ARG A 25 12.21 -31.16 19.91
C ARG A 25 12.47 -29.88 20.70
N LEU A 26 11.37 -29.13 20.86
CA LEU A 26 11.22 -27.89 21.63
C LEU A 26 11.99 -27.90 22.95
N TYR A 27 12.91 -26.95 23.09
CA TYR A 27 13.12 -26.29 24.37
C TYR A 27 12.35 -24.98 24.31
N ALA A 28 11.33 -24.88 25.16
CA ALA A 28 10.58 -23.65 25.37
C ALA A 28 11.52 -22.63 26.00
N ASP A 29 11.90 -21.63 25.21
CA ASP A 29 12.56 -20.41 25.69
C ASP A 29 11.47 -19.41 26.11
N PRO A 30 11.38 -19.04 27.40
CA PRO A 30 10.44 -18.02 27.84
C PRO A 30 11.04 -16.64 27.52
N GLU A 31 10.31 -15.83 26.76
CA GLU A 31 10.66 -14.47 26.30
C GLU A 31 11.37 -14.38 24.94
N LEU A 32 10.75 -14.95 23.90
CA LEU A 32 10.82 -14.25 22.61
C LEU A 32 10.11 -12.89 22.80
N PRO A 33 10.79 -11.75 22.60
CA PRO A 33 10.10 -10.46 22.58
C PRO A 33 8.99 -10.61 21.54
N PRO A 34 7.77 -10.08 21.79
CA PRO A 34 6.73 -10.19 20.80
C PRO A 34 7.33 -9.57 19.54
N TYR A 35 7.50 -10.39 18.52
CA TYR A 35 7.25 -9.95 17.16
C TYR A 35 5.79 -9.52 17.21
N MET A 36 5.57 -8.34 17.82
CA MET A 36 4.42 -7.53 17.59
C MET A 36 4.43 -7.47 16.09
N CYS A 37 3.49 -8.16 15.46
CA CYS A 37 3.09 -7.82 14.12
C CYS A 37 2.99 -6.30 14.18
N PRO A 38 3.91 -5.54 13.55
CA PRO A 38 3.72 -4.11 13.49
C PRO A 38 2.34 -3.94 12.91
N ALA A 39 1.56 -3.01 13.47
CA ALA A 39 0.28 -2.58 12.90
C ALA A 39 0.34 -2.72 11.37
N PRO A 40 -0.64 -3.43 10.76
CA PRO A 40 -0.49 -4.16 9.49
C PRO A 40 0.56 -3.52 8.63
N ALA A 41 1.78 -4.09 8.62
CA ALA A 41 2.99 -3.45 8.10
C ALA A 41 2.61 -2.68 6.84
N ALA A 42 2.58 -1.34 6.94
CA ALA A 42 2.03 -0.49 5.89
C ALA A 42 2.61 -0.99 4.56
N VAL A 43 1.76 -1.54 3.70
CA VAL A 43 2.22 -2.24 2.50
C VAL A 43 2.52 -1.19 1.44
N ALA A 44 3.62 -1.33 0.71
CA ALA A 44 3.86 -0.44 -0.43
C ALA A 44 2.70 -0.58 -1.43
N PRO A 45 2.11 0.54 -1.90
CA PRO A 45 1.03 0.46 -2.87
C PRO A 45 1.55 -0.12 -4.19
N TYR A 46 0.71 -0.92 -4.85
CA TYR A 46 1.04 -1.53 -6.13
C TYR A 46 -0.14 -1.47 -7.09
N LYS A 47 0.18 -1.51 -8.38
CA LYS A 47 -0.77 -1.47 -9.49
C LYS A 47 -1.96 -2.41 -9.26
N GLY A 48 -3.16 -1.87 -9.41
CA GLY A 48 -4.43 -2.61 -9.41
C GLY A 48 -5.07 -2.78 -8.03
N ALA A 49 -4.32 -2.60 -6.94
CA ALA A 49 -4.88 -2.62 -5.60
C ALA A 49 -5.59 -1.29 -5.26
N THR A 50 -6.57 -1.39 -4.36
CA THR A 50 -7.30 -0.24 -3.82
C THR A 50 -6.93 -0.06 -2.35
N PHE A 51 -6.72 1.19 -1.95
CA PHE A 51 -6.27 1.53 -0.61
C PHE A 51 -7.11 2.65 0.00
N VAL A 52 -7.25 2.60 1.31
CA VAL A 52 -7.47 3.80 2.13
C VAL A 52 -6.09 4.32 2.55
N ILE A 53 -5.83 5.60 2.33
CA ILE A 53 -4.55 6.23 2.65
C ILE A 53 -4.74 7.04 3.94
N ARG A 54 -4.05 6.65 5.01
CA ARG A 54 -4.26 7.15 6.38
C ARG A 54 -3.03 7.88 6.91
N ASP A 55 -3.26 8.97 7.61
CA ASP A 55 -2.26 9.55 8.51
C ASP A 55 -2.27 8.73 9.83
N PRO A 56 -1.19 8.02 10.17
CA PRO A 56 -1.15 7.17 11.37
C PRO A 56 -1.30 7.96 12.66
N GLN A 57 -0.91 9.25 12.69
CA GLN A 57 -0.94 10.05 13.91
C GLN A 57 -2.35 10.51 14.27
N SER A 58 -3.08 11.05 13.29
CA SER A 58 -4.46 11.53 13.51
C SER A 58 -5.53 10.45 13.28
N GLY A 59 -5.19 9.36 12.58
CA GLY A 59 -6.14 8.35 12.12
C GLY A 59 -7.05 8.85 10.99
N LEU A 60 -6.88 10.09 10.53
CA LEU A 60 -7.65 10.64 9.40
C LEU A 60 -7.15 10.05 8.09
N VAL A 61 -8.05 9.97 7.12
CA VAL A 61 -7.79 9.40 5.80
C VAL A 61 -7.94 10.45 4.71
N ILE A 62 -7.22 10.26 3.62
CA ILE A 62 -7.36 11.08 2.42
C ILE A 62 -8.72 10.77 1.79
N THR A 63 -9.56 11.78 1.70
CA THR A 63 -10.92 11.69 1.14
C THR A 63 -11.14 12.75 0.08
N LEU A 64 -12.06 12.44 -0.83
CA LEU A 64 -12.65 13.39 -1.75
C LEU A 64 -14.11 13.61 -1.37
N LYS A 65 -14.46 14.84 -0.98
CA LYS A 65 -15.84 15.24 -0.64
C LYS A 65 -16.24 16.46 -1.45
N ASP A 66 -17.35 16.38 -2.19
CA ASP A 66 -17.85 17.50 -3.00
C ASP A 66 -16.75 18.12 -3.90
N GLY A 67 -15.90 17.27 -4.49
CA GLY A 67 -14.76 17.70 -5.33
C GLY A 67 -13.59 18.34 -4.57
N LYS A 68 -13.59 18.30 -3.22
CA LYS A 68 -12.50 18.81 -2.38
C LYS A 68 -11.71 17.65 -1.77
N LEU A 69 -10.43 17.62 -2.09
CA LEU A 69 -9.48 16.68 -1.53
C LEU A 69 -9.02 17.17 -0.15
N GLY A 70 -9.02 16.28 0.84
CA GLY A 70 -8.54 16.60 2.19
C GLY A 70 -8.66 15.43 3.16
N LEU A 71 -8.34 15.69 4.43
CA LEU A 71 -8.42 14.71 5.50
C LEU A 71 -9.77 14.69 6.21
N ALA A 72 -10.25 13.48 6.46
CA ALA A 72 -11.48 13.23 7.20
C ALA A 72 -11.41 11.93 7.99
N PRO A 73 -12.27 11.73 8.99
CA PRO A 73 -12.47 10.41 9.56
C PRO A 73 -12.80 9.41 8.44
N GLY A 74 -12.16 8.24 8.47
CA GLY A 74 -12.55 7.14 7.58
C GLY A 74 -13.91 6.55 7.98
N ASP A 75 -14.48 5.77 7.08
CA ASP A 75 -15.70 5.01 7.36
C ASP A 75 -15.45 4.09 8.56
N LYS A 76 -16.33 4.13 9.56
CA LYS A 76 -16.24 3.23 10.70
C LYS A 76 -16.48 1.80 10.21
N ALA A 77 -15.50 0.92 10.41
CA ALA A 77 -15.56 -0.48 10.01
C ALA A 77 -16.73 -1.26 10.67
N ASP A 78 -17.37 -0.67 11.66
CA ASP A 78 -18.35 -1.22 12.58
C ASP A 78 -19.69 -0.46 12.58
N SER A 79 -19.88 0.58 11.76
CA SER A 79 -21.21 1.17 11.61
C SER A 79 -22.03 0.38 10.59
N PHE A 80 -22.97 -0.43 11.10
CA PHE A 80 -24.06 -1.08 10.34
C PHE A 80 -24.95 -0.11 9.54
N ILE A 81 -24.68 1.19 9.64
CA ILE A 81 -25.23 2.23 8.77
C ILE A 81 -24.05 2.77 7.97
N ASN A 82 -23.93 2.34 6.71
CA ASN A 82 -23.18 3.06 5.70
C ASN A 82 -23.87 4.42 5.50
N TYR A 83 -23.56 5.39 6.36
CA TYR A 83 -23.79 6.78 5.97
C TYR A 83 -22.79 7.03 4.86
N ASP A 84 -23.25 6.90 3.62
CA ASP A 84 -22.61 7.54 2.48
C ASP A 84 -22.65 9.04 2.76
N ASP A 85 -21.63 9.53 3.46
CA ASP A 85 -21.48 10.94 3.76
C ASP A 85 -20.88 11.71 2.57
N GLY A 86 -20.92 11.07 1.39
CA GLY A 86 -20.45 11.55 0.10
C GLY A 86 -18.93 11.54 -0.04
N ARG A 87 -18.20 10.82 0.82
CA ARG A 87 -16.72 10.78 0.78
C ARG A 87 -16.20 9.60 0.00
N GLY A 88 -15.46 9.89 -1.06
CA GLY A 88 -14.60 8.91 -1.72
C GLY A 88 -13.28 8.73 -0.98
N SER A 89 -13.20 7.75 -0.08
CA SER A 89 -11.99 7.40 0.70
C SER A 89 -11.11 6.33 0.03
N HIS A 90 -11.62 5.68 -1.02
CA HIS A 90 -10.98 4.56 -1.69
C HIS A 90 -10.21 5.01 -2.92
N TRP A 91 -8.91 4.70 -2.94
CA TRP A 91 -7.99 5.12 -4.00
C TRP A 91 -7.41 3.90 -4.69
N ARG A 92 -7.76 3.71 -5.96
CA ARG A 92 -7.17 2.69 -6.82
C ARG A 92 -5.76 3.14 -7.23
N CYS A 93 -4.76 2.32 -6.93
CA CYS A 93 -3.41 2.50 -7.40
C CYS A 93 -3.33 2.08 -8.88
N VAL A 94 -3.08 3.04 -9.77
CA VAL A 94 -2.94 2.83 -11.21
C VAL A 94 -1.49 3.06 -11.59
N GLU A 95 -0.95 2.22 -12.47
CA GLU A 95 0.39 2.38 -13.02
C GLU A 95 0.29 2.54 -14.54
N ASN A 96 0.90 3.60 -15.07
CA ASN A 96 0.94 3.83 -16.52
C ASN A 96 2.05 3.00 -17.20
N LYS A 97 2.14 3.08 -18.53
CA LYS A 97 3.14 2.34 -19.32
C LYS A 97 4.59 2.68 -18.96
N ASP A 98 4.81 3.88 -18.43
CA ASP A 98 6.12 4.42 -18.06
C ASP A 98 6.44 4.19 -16.56
N ARG A 99 5.66 3.32 -15.90
CA ARG A 99 5.82 2.89 -14.50
C ARG A 99 5.55 3.96 -13.45
N TRP A 100 4.90 5.06 -13.82
CA TRP A 100 4.43 6.05 -12.84
C TRP A 100 3.17 5.56 -12.15
N LEU A 101 3.15 5.67 -10.82
CA LEU A 101 1.95 5.41 -10.04
C LEU A 101 1.03 6.63 -10.05
N GLY A 102 -0.26 6.39 -9.82
CA GLY A 102 -1.28 7.40 -9.63
C GLY A 102 -2.38 6.83 -8.74
N PHE A 103 -3.07 7.71 -8.02
CA PHE A 103 -4.12 7.34 -7.09
C PHE A 103 -5.45 7.87 -7.60
N LYS A 104 -6.24 6.98 -8.20
CA LYS A 104 -7.54 7.30 -8.80
C LYS A 104 -8.66 7.03 -7.79
N ASN A 105 -9.51 8.01 -7.53
CA ASN A 105 -10.67 7.83 -6.67
C ASN A 105 -11.59 6.75 -7.25
N ALA A 106 -12.03 5.81 -6.42
CA ALA A 106 -12.86 4.69 -6.86
C ALA A 106 -14.28 5.11 -7.25
N VAL A 107 -14.77 6.25 -6.73
CA VAL A 107 -16.12 6.76 -6.97
C VAL A 107 -16.10 7.84 -8.06
N SER A 108 -15.34 8.92 -7.88
CA SER A 108 -15.32 10.03 -8.86
C SER A 108 -14.52 9.72 -10.12
N GLY A 109 -13.58 8.78 -10.05
CA GLY A 109 -12.67 8.51 -11.15
C GLY A 109 -11.58 9.56 -11.35
N GLU A 110 -11.42 10.51 -10.43
CA GLU A 110 -10.38 11.55 -10.55
C GLU A 110 -9.07 11.10 -9.88
N PHE A 111 -7.94 11.48 -10.46
CA PHE A 111 -6.62 11.25 -9.89
C PHE A 111 -6.25 12.34 -8.89
N ILE A 112 -5.56 11.95 -7.81
CA ILE A 112 -4.82 12.91 -7.00
C ILE A 112 -3.70 13.50 -7.85
N GLY A 113 -3.70 14.83 -7.97
CA GLY A 113 -2.67 15.62 -8.62
C GLY A 113 -2.40 16.90 -7.86
N HIS A 114 -1.62 17.81 -8.45
CA HIS A 114 -1.40 19.15 -7.90
C HIS A 114 -1.85 20.23 -8.88
N ASP A 115 -2.20 21.42 -8.36
CA ASP A 115 -2.54 22.57 -9.21
C ASP A 115 -1.28 23.32 -9.67
N ASN A 116 -1.43 24.34 -10.54
CA ASN A 116 -0.33 25.22 -10.95
C ASN A 116 -0.28 26.51 -10.12
N ASN A 117 -0.84 26.51 -8.91
CA ASN A 117 -0.93 27.71 -8.10
C ASN A 117 0.38 27.97 -7.37
N LYS A 118 1.26 28.73 -8.03
CA LYS A 118 2.60 29.08 -7.53
C LYS A 118 2.63 29.74 -6.15
N LYS A 119 1.50 30.30 -5.67
CA LYS A 119 1.42 30.93 -4.36
C LYS A 119 1.16 29.92 -3.24
N ASN A 120 0.38 28.88 -3.52
CA ASN A 120 -0.06 27.88 -2.55
C ASN A 120 -0.25 26.54 -3.29
N TRP A 121 0.82 25.78 -3.48
CA TRP A 121 0.76 24.48 -4.13
C TRP A 121 -0.03 23.49 -3.26
N ARG A 122 -1.18 23.05 -3.80
CA ARG A 122 -2.07 22.12 -3.12
C ARG A 122 -2.33 20.90 -3.97
N PHE A 123 -2.60 19.79 -3.29
CA PHE A 123 -3.12 18.62 -3.96
C PHE A 123 -4.63 18.78 -4.22
N MET A 124 -5.09 18.21 -5.32
CA MET A 124 -6.48 18.18 -5.72
C MET A 124 -6.79 16.89 -6.47
N ALA A 125 -8.06 16.53 -6.59
CA ALA A 125 -8.51 15.49 -7.50
C ALA A 125 -9.57 16.09 -8.41
N LYS A 126 -9.21 16.37 -9.67
CA LYS A 126 -10.06 17.11 -10.63
C LYS A 126 -10.03 16.58 -12.05
N VAL A 127 -9.11 15.66 -12.34
CA VAL A 127 -8.86 15.18 -13.70
C VAL A 127 -8.88 13.67 -13.71
N GLU A 128 -9.45 13.10 -14.76
CA GLU A 128 -9.42 11.65 -14.99
C GLU A 128 -8.14 11.18 -15.68
N ALA A 129 -7.34 12.13 -16.20
CA ALA A 129 -6.09 11.85 -16.87
C ALA A 129 -4.98 11.59 -15.84
N HIS A 130 -4.14 10.60 -16.15
CA HIS A 130 -2.95 10.28 -15.37
C HIS A 130 -1.74 10.86 -16.11
N ASN A 131 -1.44 12.13 -15.87
CA ASN A 131 -0.34 12.86 -16.50
C ASN A 131 0.69 13.28 -15.44
N GLU A 132 1.69 14.08 -15.85
CA GLU A 132 2.83 14.42 -14.99
C GLU A 132 2.48 15.01 -13.63
N TRP A 133 1.33 15.69 -13.51
CA TRP A 133 0.90 16.30 -12.25
C TRP A 133 0.17 15.32 -11.32
N GLU A 134 -0.08 14.10 -11.78
CA GLU A 134 -0.70 12.99 -11.07
C GLU A 134 0.28 11.81 -10.87
N PHE A 135 1.54 11.97 -11.28
CA PHE A 135 2.57 10.94 -11.18
C PHE A 135 3.19 10.91 -9.79
N PHE A 136 3.07 9.76 -9.14
CA PHE A 136 3.67 9.50 -7.84
C PHE A 136 4.82 8.50 -7.93
N CYS A 137 5.83 8.77 -7.12
CA CYS A 137 6.76 7.79 -6.59
C CYS A 137 6.40 7.58 -5.10
N VAL A 138 6.45 6.34 -4.64
CA VAL A 138 6.20 6.01 -3.23
C VAL A 138 7.44 5.35 -2.66
N ARG A 139 7.93 5.86 -1.53
CA ARG A 139 9.11 5.31 -0.85
C ARG A 139 8.83 5.08 0.61
N GLN A 140 9.61 4.21 1.23
CA GLN A 140 9.57 4.01 2.68
C GLN A 140 9.95 5.32 3.38
N HIS A 141 9.21 5.67 4.43
CA HIS A 141 9.54 6.82 5.28
C HIS A 141 10.35 6.34 6.51
N PRO A 142 11.36 7.10 6.99
CA PRO A 142 12.20 6.70 8.12
C PRO A 142 11.43 6.36 9.40
N ASP A 143 10.32 7.06 9.64
CA ASP A 143 9.47 6.87 10.82
C ASP A 143 8.43 5.75 10.65
N GLY A 144 8.56 4.92 9.60
CA GLY A 144 7.57 3.92 9.21
C GLY A 144 6.56 4.45 8.19
N GLY A 145 5.73 3.57 7.64
CA GLY A 145 4.82 3.96 6.55
C GLY A 145 5.56 4.35 5.27
N HIS A 146 4.95 5.23 4.49
CA HIS A 146 5.42 5.61 3.17
C HIS A 146 5.27 7.11 2.90
N GLU A 147 6.26 7.67 2.23
CA GLU A 147 6.19 9.02 1.72
C GLU A 147 5.60 9.03 0.30
N LEU A 148 4.62 9.90 0.08
CA LEU A 148 4.03 10.18 -1.22
C LEU A 148 4.80 11.31 -1.91
N LEU A 149 5.56 10.97 -2.95
CA LEU A 149 6.35 11.91 -3.72
C LEU A 149 5.71 12.16 -5.08
N MET A 150 5.21 13.37 -5.29
CA MET A 150 4.66 13.78 -6.57
C MET A 150 5.78 14.25 -7.50
N LYS A 151 5.72 13.89 -8.78
CA LYS A 151 6.60 14.46 -9.81
C LYS A 151 6.32 15.96 -9.90
N HIS A 152 7.36 16.76 -9.76
CA HIS A 152 7.26 18.21 -9.85
C HIS A 152 8.45 18.73 -10.64
N TRP A 153 8.19 19.10 -11.91
CA TRP A 153 9.22 19.45 -12.89
C TRP A 153 10.29 18.37 -13.03
N GLY A 154 11.56 18.70 -12.74
CA GLY A 154 12.71 17.81 -12.83
C GLY A 154 12.99 16.99 -11.58
N GLY A 155 12.12 17.04 -10.57
CA GLY A 155 12.32 16.31 -9.32
C GLY A 155 11.00 15.91 -8.66
N PHE A 156 11.04 15.78 -7.34
CA PHE A 156 9.90 15.38 -6.53
C PHE A 156 9.60 16.41 -5.44
N ARG A 157 8.32 16.48 -5.08
CA ARG A 157 7.86 17.17 -3.87
C ARG A 157 6.99 16.22 -3.06
N ALA A 158 7.16 16.26 -1.75
CA ALA A 158 6.45 15.38 -0.86
C ALA A 158 5.06 15.92 -0.52
N MET A 159 4.14 15.02 -0.18
CA MET A 159 2.83 15.37 0.36
C MET A 159 2.89 15.58 1.87
N GLN A 160 2.32 16.69 2.33
CA GLN A 160 2.16 17.04 3.74
C GLN A 160 0.71 17.40 4.05
N VAL A 161 0.37 17.36 5.34
CA VAL A 161 -0.85 17.95 5.87
C VAL A 161 -0.58 19.40 6.24
N GLY A 162 -1.53 20.27 5.91
CA GLY A 162 -1.45 21.68 6.26
C GLY A 162 -2.81 22.36 6.12
N GLY A 163 -2.76 23.66 5.80
CA GLY A 163 -3.93 24.52 5.86
C GLY A 163 -4.24 24.98 7.29
N ASN A 164 -5.27 25.82 7.44
CA ASN A 164 -5.57 26.45 8.72
C ASN A 164 -6.08 25.47 9.79
N ASP A 165 -6.64 24.33 9.37
CA ASP A 165 -7.24 23.32 10.23
C ASP A 165 -6.50 21.98 10.22
N ASN A 166 -5.33 21.91 9.57
CA ASN A 166 -4.59 20.67 9.32
C ASN A 166 -5.44 19.58 8.66
N ARG A 167 -6.33 19.96 7.72
CA ARG A 167 -7.12 19.02 6.92
C ARG A 167 -6.85 19.10 5.42
N GLU A 168 -5.99 20.00 4.99
CA GLU A 168 -5.64 20.14 3.58
C GLU A 168 -4.36 19.35 3.26
N LEU A 169 -4.26 18.89 2.01
CA LEU A 169 -3.04 18.28 1.50
C LEU A 169 -2.24 19.32 0.72
N VAL A 170 -1.04 19.62 1.22
CA VAL A 170 -0.15 20.64 0.68
C VAL A 170 1.12 20.03 0.13
N VAL A 171 1.70 20.68 -0.87
CA VAL A 171 2.97 20.27 -1.45
C VAL A 171 4.11 20.83 -0.60
N ALA A 172 4.99 19.94 -0.13
CA ALA A 172 6.16 20.32 0.66
C ALA A 172 7.11 21.24 -0.12
N GLY A 173 7.87 22.06 0.61
CA GLY A 173 8.95 22.86 0.03
C GLY A 173 10.05 22.02 -0.60
N GLU A 174 10.94 22.66 -1.35
CA GLU A 174 12.10 22.00 -1.94
C GLU A 174 12.98 21.34 -0.88
N GLY A 175 13.32 20.06 -1.09
CA GLY A 175 14.16 19.28 -0.18
C GLY A 175 13.49 18.90 1.15
N GLN A 176 12.24 19.31 1.38
CA GLN A 176 11.49 18.94 2.58
C GLN A 176 10.88 17.55 2.42
N GLY A 177 10.91 16.77 3.51
CA GLY A 177 10.24 15.47 3.59
C GLY A 177 8.73 15.59 3.76
N GLY A 178 8.01 14.54 3.39
CA GLY A 178 6.57 14.40 3.57
C GLY A 178 6.19 13.65 4.83
N MET A 179 4.91 13.34 4.94
CA MET A 179 4.38 12.53 6.02
C MET A 179 4.52 11.03 5.74
N ALA A 180 4.54 10.26 6.83
CA ALA A 180 4.51 8.80 6.85
C ALA A 180 3.08 8.28 6.65
N TRP A 181 2.62 8.17 5.41
CA TRP A 181 1.30 7.65 5.09
C TRP A 181 1.21 6.12 5.24
N GLU A 182 0.10 5.63 5.75
CA GLU A 182 -0.23 4.21 5.77
C GLU A 182 -1.20 3.86 4.64
N PHE A 183 -0.90 2.76 3.94
CA PHE A 183 -1.76 2.21 2.90
C PHE A 183 -2.50 0.99 3.43
N LEU A 184 -3.79 1.16 3.72
CA LEU A 184 -4.67 0.10 4.19
C LEU A 184 -5.37 -0.54 2.98
N LYS A 185 -4.96 -1.76 2.62
CA LYS A 185 -5.52 -2.45 1.45
C LYS A 185 -6.99 -2.80 1.68
N VAL A 186 -7.85 -2.36 0.77
CA VAL A 186 -9.26 -2.74 0.76
C VAL A 186 -9.39 -4.10 0.10
N HIS A 187 -10.01 -5.05 0.81
CA HIS A 187 -10.28 -6.39 0.31
C HIS A 187 -11.73 -6.40 -0.20
N SER A 188 -11.88 -6.70 -1.48
CA SER A 188 -13.17 -6.93 -2.14
C SER A 188 -13.49 -8.41 -2.19
#